data_AF-A0A7S0T0U7-F1
#
_entry.id   AF-A0A7S0T0U7-F1
#
_cell.length_a   1.000
_cell.length_b   1.000
_cell.length_c   1.000
_cell.angle_alpha   90.00
_cell.angle_beta   90.00
_cell.angle_gamma   90.00
#
_symmetry.space_group_name_H-M   'P 1'
#
loop_
_entity.id
_entity.type
_entity.pdbx_description
1 polymer ?
#
loop_
_entity_poly.entity_id
_entity_poly.type
_entity_poly.pdbx_seq_one_letter_code
_entity_poly.pdbx_strand_id
1 'polypeptide(L)'
;ARALTALGFLSDAAAAESSWVHGGVVGGTRGGGVAAWDAITGACVLALPGSHAGPVTVVRAAVVAGPAAGAVGGPALALTASSSAADGCVRLWDVRTTPRQAAAALTGHVGGVTAV
;
A
#
# COMPACT_ATOMS: atom_id res chain seq x y z
N ALA A 1 -22.17 -2.84 2.06
CA ALA A 1 -21.33 -2.11 3.05
C ALA A 1 -19.87 -2.10 2.59
N ARG A 2 -19.24 -0.91 2.48
CA ARG A 2 -17.81 -0.75 2.15
C ARG A 2 -16.97 -1.04 3.40
N ALA A 3 -16.76 -2.32 3.70
CA ALA A 3 -15.90 -2.74 4.80
C ALA A 3 -14.44 -2.76 4.34
N LEU A 4 -13.53 -2.31 5.22
CA LEU A 4 -12.09 -2.55 5.09
C LEU A 4 -11.84 -4.04 5.32
N THR A 5 -11.04 -4.66 4.45
CA THR A 5 -10.78 -6.11 4.45
C THR A 5 -9.34 -6.47 4.79
N ALA A 6 -8.42 -5.51 4.67
CA ALA A 6 -7.01 -5.67 5.04
C ALA A 6 -6.39 -4.31 5.36
N LEU A 7 -5.41 -4.28 6.24
CA LEU A 7 -4.68 -3.07 6.67
C LEU A 7 -3.19 -3.36 6.81
N GLY A 8 -2.35 -2.38 6.49
CA GLY A 8 -0.92 -2.37 6.72
C GLY A 8 -0.48 -1.01 7.24
N PHE A 9 0.48 -1.01 8.17
CA PHE A 9 1.00 0.19 8.80
C PHE A 9 2.45 0.41 8.37
N LEU A 10 2.79 1.66 8.10
CA LEU A 10 4.14 2.18 7.91
C LEU A 10 4.42 3.08 9.09
N SER A 11 5.51 2.83 9.82
CA SER A 11 6.05 3.77 10.80
C SER A 11 7.51 3.98 10.48
N ASP A 12 7.94 5.23 10.30
CA ASP A 12 9.35 5.57 10.28
C ASP A 12 9.67 6.26 11.62
N ALA A 13 10.59 5.69 12.38
CA ALA A 13 10.97 6.24 13.69
C ALA A 13 11.95 7.42 13.56
N ALA A 14 12.45 7.73 12.35
CA ALA A 14 13.70 8.48 12.22
C ALA A 14 13.61 9.87 11.55
N ALA A 15 12.52 10.29 10.91
CA ALA A 15 12.48 11.61 10.24
C ALA A 15 11.51 12.59 10.89
N ALA A 16 12.05 13.56 11.65
CA ALA A 16 11.31 14.62 12.32
C ALA A 16 10.76 15.72 11.38
N GLU A 17 11.08 15.70 10.09
CA GLU A 17 10.89 16.87 9.22
C GLU A 17 10.34 16.48 7.84
N SER A 18 9.14 15.89 7.79
CA SER A 18 8.18 16.05 6.67
C SER A 18 6.85 15.39 7.02
N SER A 19 5.74 16.06 6.72
CA SER A 19 4.36 15.74 7.12
C SER A 19 3.77 14.41 6.60
N TRP A 20 4.56 13.58 5.91
CA TRP A 20 4.17 12.24 5.46
C TRP A 20 4.94 11.11 6.15
N VAL A 21 5.93 11.45 6.99
CA VAL A 21 6.84 10.47 7.60
C VAL A 21 6.33 9.99 8.97
N HIS A 22 5.25 10.59 9.49
CA HIS A 22 4.78 10.32 10.85
C HIS A 22 3.99 9.00 10.99
N GLY A 23 3.75 8.31 9.88
CA GLY A 23 3.14 6.99 9.83
C GLY A 23 2.02 6.95 8.80
N GLY A 24 2.11 6.00 7.87
CA GLY A 24 1.12 5.81 6.81
C GLY A 24 0.31 4.54 7.05
N VAL A 25 -0.99 4.58 6.78
CA VAL A 25 -1.83 3.39 6.77
C VAL A 25 -2.23 3.11 5.33
N VAL A 26 -2.10 1.86 4.89
CA VAL A 26 -2.63 1.38 3.61
C VAL A 26 -3.69 0.34 3.89
N GLY A 27 -4.81 0.41 3.18
CA GLY A 27 -5.95 -0.46 3.40
C GLY A 27 -6.58 -0.94 2.10
N GLY A 28 -7.08 -2.17 2.17
CA GLY A 28 -7.85 -2.81 1.13
C GLY A 28 -9.33 -2.80 1.45
N THR A 29 -10.17 -2.72 0.41
CA THR A 29 -11.63 -2.80 0.55
C THR A 29 -12.20 -4.05 -0.11
N ARG A 30 -13.40 -4.43 0.31
CA ARG A 30 -14.17 -5.52 -0.31
C ARG A 30 -14.49 -5.29 -1.79
N GLY A 31 -14.56 -4.02 -2.21
CA GLY A 31 -14.85 -3.62 -3.60
C GLY A 31 -13.61 -3.55 -4.49
N GLY A 32 -12.46 -4.06 -4.05
CA GLY A 32 -11.22 -4.04 -4.82
C GLY A 32 -10.51 -2.69 -4.86
N GLY A 33 -10.96 -1.73 -4.06
CA GLY A 33 -10.25 -0.46 -3.89
C GLY A 33 -9.12 -0.55 -2.87
N VAL A 34 -8.04 0.17 -3.13
CA VAL A 34 -6.96 0.45 -2.18
C VAL A 34 -7.04 1.92 -1.77
N ALA A 35 -6.82 2.20 -0.49
CA ALA A 35 -6.74 3.57 0.01
C ALA A 35 -5.58 3.71 1.00
N ALA A 36 -5.06 4.93 1.12
CA ALA A 36 -4.02 5.25 2.08
C ALA A 36 -4.40 6.50 2.88
N TRP A 37 -3.94 6.52 4.14
CA TRP A 37 -4.21 7.60 5.09
C TRP A 37 -2.93 8.02 5.79
N ASP A 38 -2.89 9.29 6.15
CA ASP A 38 -1.95 9.77 7.15
C ASP A 38 -2.43 9.33 8.53
N ALA A 39 -1.60 8.57 9.26
CA ALA A 39 -2.01 7.97 10.53
C ALA A 39 -2.21 9.00 11.65
N ILE A 40 -1.63 10.19 11.53
CA ILE A 40 -1.66 11.22 12.57
C ILE A 40 -2.89 12.12 12.43
N THR A 41 -3.08 12.68 11.24
CA THR A 41 -4.17 13.59 10.91
C THR A 41 -5.46 12.85 10.54
N GLY A 42 -5.35 11.56 10.19
CA GLY A 42 -6.47 10.77 9.66
C GLY A 42 -6.89 11.16 8.23
N ALA A 43 -6.16 12.06 7.59
CA ALA A 43 -6.47 12.50 6.23
C ALA A 43 -6.40 11.32 5.26
N CYS A 44 -7.33 11.24 4.31
CA CYS A 44 -7.27 10.31 3.19
C CYS A 44 -6.44 10.93 2.06
N VAL A 45 -5.45 10.20 1.57
CA VAL A 45 -4.31 10.78 0.82
C VAL A 45 -4.13 10.09 -0.52
N LEU A 46 -4.77 8.93 -0.64
CA LEU A 46 -4.93 8.14 -1.84
C LEU A 46 -6.23 7.35 -1.72
N ALA A 47 -7.03 7.34 -2.77
CA ALA A 47 -8.16 6.44 -2.93
C ALA A 47 -8.20 5.95 -4.38
N LEU A 48 -8.02 4.66 -4.56
CA LEU A 48 -7.96 4.01 -5.86
C LEU A 48 -9.05 2.93 -5.92
N PRO A 49 -10.31 3.30 -6.23
CA PRO A 49 -11.36 2.33 -6.41
C PRO A 49 -11.07 1.44 -7.64
N GLY A 50 -11.34 0.14 -7.53
CA GLY A 50 -11.14 -0.80 -8.63
C GLY A 50 -9.68 -1.14 -8.95
N SER A 51 -8.74 -0.85 -8.03
CA SER A 51 -7.34 -1.26 -8.19
C SER A 51 -7.17 -2.76 -8.37
N HIS A 52 -8.03 -3.57 -7.76
CA HIS A 52 -8.07 -5.02 -7.88
C HIS A 52 -9.41 -5.47 -8.44
N ALA A 53 -9.44 -6.57 -9.20
CA ALA A 53 -10.67 -7.18 -9.75
C ALA A 53 -11.52 -7.94 -8.71
N GLY A 54 -11.39 -7.61 -7.42
CA GLY A 54 -12.14 -8.21 -6.32
C GLY A 54 -11.56 -7.82 -4.96
N PRO A 55 -12.03 -8.42 -3.86
CA PRO A 55 -11.67 -7.99 -2.51
C PRO A 55 -10.16 -7.94 -2.30
N VAL A 56 -9.65 -6.82 -1.78
CA VAL A 56 -8.24 -6.72 -1.39
C VAL A 56 -8.09 -7.39 -0.03
N THR A 57 -7.53 -8.59 -0.02
CA THR A 57 -7.42 -9.42 1.18
C THR A 57 -6.04 -9.37 1.81
N VAL A 58 -5.06 -8.85 1.08
CA VAL A 58 -3.67 -8.76 1.56
C VAL A 58 -3.19 -7.33 1.40
N VAL A 59 -2.65 -6.79 2.49
CA VAL A 59 -1.81 -5.58 2.49
C VAL A 59 -0.55 -5.88 3.31
N ARG A 60 0.61 -5.54 2.75
CA ARG A 60 1.89 -5.48 3.46
C ARG A 60 2.49 -4.12 3.20
N ALA A 61 3.14 -3.54 4.20
CA ALA A 61 3.82 -2.28 4.03
C ALA A 61 5.17 -2.34 4.74
N ALA A 62 6.20 -1.78 4.12
CA ALA A 62 7.56 -1.77 4.64
C ALA A 62 8.25 -0.45 4.27
N VAL A 63 9.08 0.05 5.18
CA VAL A 63 10.02 1.12 4.88
C VAL A 63 11.33 0.46 4.45
N VAL A 64 11.74 0.68 3.21
CA VAL A 64 13.02 0.17 2.72
C VAL A 64 14.05 1.27 2.94
N ALA A 65 15.18 0.96 3.59
CA ALA A 65 16.27 1.92 3.73
C ALA A 65 16.81 2.33 2.35
N GLY A 66 17.03 3.63 2.13
CA GLY A 66 17.59 4.12 0.86
C GLY A 66 19.03 3.61 0.65
N PRO A 67 19.52 3.57 -0.61
CA PRO A 67 20.84 3.02 -0.94
C PRO A 67 22.02 3.84 -0.39
N ALA A 68 21.78 5.05 0.13
CA ALA A 68 22.82 5.88 0.73
C ALA A 68 22.93 5.63 2.24
N ALA A 69 24.12 5.34 2.72
CA ALA A 69 24.42 5.27 4.15
C ALA A 69 24.07 6.62 4.81
N GLY A 70 23.06 6.63 5.68
CA GLY A 70 22.52 7.84 6.32
C GLY A 70 21.25 8.41 5.69
N ALA A 71 20.69 7.78 4.64
CA ALA A 71 19.36 8.13 4.14
C ALA A 71 18.28 7.76 5.17
N VAL A 72 17.91 8.75 5.99
CA VAL A 72 16.76 8.69 6.88
C VAL A 72 15.49 8.73 6.03
N GLY A 73 14.71 7.65 6.09
CA GLY A 73 13.48 7.47 5.33
C GLY A 73 13.72 7.10 3.86
N GLY A 74 13.89 5.83 3.55
CA GLY A 74 13.82 5.37 2.15
C GLY A 74 12.37 5.15 1.69
N PRO A 75 12.14 4.51 0.52
CA PRO A 75 10.81 4.38 -0.05
C PRO A 75 9.89 3.59 0.89
N ALA A 76 8.69 4.14 1.10
CA ALA A 76 7.62 3.45 1.80
C ALA A 76 6.88 2.61 0.76
N LEU A 77 7.19 1.32 0.72
CA LEU A 77 6.60 0.39 -0.22
C LEU A 77 5.41 -0.30 0.40
N ALA A 78 4.34 -0.48 -0.36
CA ALA A 78 3.24 -1.36 0.00
C ALA A 78 3.01 -2.42 -1.07
N LEU A 79 2.60 -3.61 -0.65
CA LEU A 79 2.11 -4.67 -1.50
C LEU A 79 0.63 -4.88 -1.20
N THR A 80 -0.19 -4.93 -2.23
CA THR A 80 -1.60 -5.33 -2.09
C THR A 80 -1.92 -6.48 -3.02
N ALA A 81 -2.81 -7.36 -2.58
CA ALA A 81 -3.24 -8.51 -3.35
C ALA A 81 -4.71 -8.82 -3.10
N SER A 82 -5.36 -9.43 -4.10
CA SER A 82 -6.74 -9.87 -4.03
C SER A 82 -6.83 -11.38 -4.07
N SER A 83 -7.76 -11.93 -3.28
CA SER A 83 -8.18 -13.33 -3.38
C SER A 83 -8.99 -13.62 -4.66
N SER A 84 -9.26 -12.63 -5.51
CA SER A 84 -9.96 -12.81 -6.79
C SER A 84 -9.05 -13.46 -7.82
N ALA A 85 -9.49 -14.59 -8.38
CA ALA A 85 -8.76 -15.28 -9.44
C ALA A 85 -8.60 -14.44 -10.71
N ALA A 86 -9.56 -13.55 -11.00
CA ALA A 86 -9.51 -12.65 -12.16
C ALA A 86 -8.46 -11.54 -12.01
N ASP A 87 -7.96 -11.30 -10.79
CA ASP A 87 -6.98 -10.25 -10.56
C ASP A 87 -5.53 -10.74 -10.74
N GLY A 88 -5.20 -11.94 -10.23
CA GLY A 88 -3.95 -12.67 -10.56
C GLY A 88 -2.64 -11.92 -10.32
N CYS A 89 -2.66 -10.81 -9.58
CA CYS A 89 -1.55 -9.86 -9.49
C CYS A 89 -1.34 -9.40 -8.05
N VAL A 90 -0.07 -9.21 -7.70
CA VAL A 90 0.33 -8.39 -6.55
C VAL A 90 0.71 -7.01 -7.08
N ARG A 91 0.21 -5.94 -6.46
CA ARG A 91 0.57 -4.58 -6.85
C ARG A 91 1.54 -3.99 -5.84
N LEU A 92 2.65 -3.46 -6.34
CA LEU A 92 3.63 -2.71 -5.58
C LEU A 92 3.31 -1.22 -5.68
N TRP A 93 3.29 -0.55 -4.55
CA TRP A 93 3.02 0.87 -4.42
C TRP A 93 4.22 1.56 -3.81
N ASP A 94 4.64 2.68 -4.38
CA ASP A 94 5.49 3.63 -3.69
C ASP A 94 4.59 4.75 -3.16
N VAL A 95 4.48 4.83 -1.83
CA VAL A 95 3.55 5.76 -1.17
C VAL A 95 4.11 7.19 -1.12
N ARG A 96 5.41 7.36 -1.38
CA ARG A 96 6.10 8.67 -1.33
C ARG A 96 6.11 9.38 -2.68
N THR A 97 6.02 8.66 -3.79
CA THR A 97 6.04 9.27 -5.12
C THR A 97 4.70 9.93 -5.44
N THR A 98 4.79 11.14 -5.99
CA THR A 98 3.65 11.87 -6.56
C THR A 98 3.81 11.94 -8.08
N PRO A 99 2.82 11.49 -8.88
CA PRO A 99 1.50 10.99 -8.49
C PRO A 99 1.53 9.58 -7.89
N ARG A 100 0.70 9.36 -6.85
CA ARG A 100 0.60 8.08 -6.13
C ARG A 100 -0.16 7.05 -6.97
N GLN A 101 0.56 6.20 -7.70
CA GLN A 101 0.02 5.10 -8.50
C GLN A 101 0.76 3.79 -8.18
N ALA A 102 0.28 2.67 -8.73
CA ALA A 102 1.01 1.41 -8.62
C ALA A 102 2.35 1.56 -9.36
N ALA A 103 3.45 1.30 -8.66
CA ALA A 103 4.79 1.31 -9.23
C ALA A 103 5.01 0.09 -10.13
N ALA A 104 4.42 -1.05 -9.78
CA ALA A 104 4.47 -2.26 -10.59
C ALA A 104 3.28 -3.19 -10.33
N ALA A 105 2.94 -4.00 -11.33
CA ALA A 105 2.10 -5.18 -11.19
C ALA A 105 2.97 -6.43 -11.34
N LEU A 106 3.07 -7.23 -10.28
CA LEU A 106 3.75 -8.52 -10.28
C LEU A 106 2.76 -9.57 -10.78
N THR A 107 2.87 -9.88 -12.07
CA THR A 107 2.00 -10.80 -12.81
C THR A 107 2.59 -12.22 -12.80
N GLY A 108 1.77 -13.20 -13.19
CA GLY A 108 2.18 -14.61 -13.32
C GLY A 108 1.48 -15.56 -12.35
N HIS A 109 0.70 -15.04 -11.39
CA HIS A 109 -0.17 -15.87 -10.57
C HIS A 109 -1.40 -16.30 -11.37
N VAL A 110 -1.68 -17.60 -11.38
CA VAL A 110 -2.79 -18.21 -12.14
C VAL A 110 -4.13 -18.06 -11.39
N GLY A 111 -4.12 -17.59 -10.14
CA GLY A 111 -5.30 -17.42 -9.31
C GLY A 111 -5.15 -16.29 -8.30
N GLY A 112 -6.12 -16.21 -7.38
CA GLY A 112 -6.13 -15.19 -6.33
C GLY A 112 -4.94 -15.33 -5.39
N VAL A 113 -4.39 -14.21 -4.95
CA VAL A 113 -3.26 -14.17 -4.03
C VAL A 113 -3.78 -13.93 -2.61
N THR A 114 -3.51 -14.88 -1.72
CA THR A 114 -4.00 -14.87 -0.34
C THR A 114 -2.95 -14.49 0.70
N ALA A 115 -1.67 -14.44 0.32
CA ALA A 115 -0.57 -14.02 1.19
C ALA A 115 0.59 -13.44 0.37
N VAL A 116 1.30 -12.47 0.95
CA VAL A 116 2.57 -11.90 0.50
C VAL A 116 3.46 -11.57 1.70
#